data_AF-A0A4U9DFS2-F1
#
_entry.id   AF-A0A4U9DFS2-F1
#
_cell.length_a   1.000
_cell.length_b   1.000
_cell.length_c   1.000
_cell.angle_alpha   90.00
_cell.angle_beta   90.00
_cell.angle_gamma   90.00
#
_symmetry.space_group_name_H-M   'P 1'
#
loop_
_entity.id
_entity.type
_entity.pdbx_description
1 polymer ?
#
loop_
_entity_poly.entity_id
_entity_poly.type
_entity_poly.pdbx_seq_one_letter_code
_entity_poly.pdbx_strand_id
1 'polypeptide(L)'
;MRGDLVSRPIGEVLSEAKRLADAGVKELLVISQDTSAYGVDVKHRTGFHNGMPVKTSMVSLCEELAKLGIWVRLHYVYPYPHVDDVIPLMAEGKILPYLDIPLQHASPRILKMMKRPGSADRQLARIKHGVKSALS
;
A
#
# COMPACT_ATOMS: atom_id res chain seq x y z
N MET A 1 -10.71 -3.55 20.81
CA MET A 1 -9.26 -3.63 20.55
C MET A 1 -9.06 -4.26 19.20
N ARG A 2 -8.31 -3.62 18.31
CA ARG A 2 -7.88 -4.22 17.05
C ARG A 2 -6.54 -4.90 17.39
N GLY A 3 -6.47 -6.22 17.29
CA GLY A 3 -5.34 -7.02 17.75
C GLY A 3 -4.03 -6.70 17.02
N ASP A 4 -3.01 -7.52 17.24
CA ASP A 4 -1.71 -7.33 16.60
C ASP A 4 -1.82 -7.32 15.07
N LEU A 5 -0.86 -6.65 14.43
CA LEU A 5 -0.72 -6.72 12.98
C LEU A 5 -0.39 -8.16 12.60
N VAL A 6 -1.24 -8.76 11.76
CA VAL A 6 -1.04 -10.11 11.22
C VAL A 6 -1.08 -10.04 9.70
N SER A 7 0.09 -10.16 9.09
CA SER A 7 0.22 -10.20 7.63
C SER A 7 0.01 -11.62 7.11
N ARG A 8 -0.88 -11.76 6.12
CA ARG A 8 -0.99 -12.99 5.33
C ARG A 8 0.29 -13.23 4.53
N PRO A 9 0.75 -14.49 4.35
CA PRO A 9 1.88 -14.79 3.48
C PRO A 9 1.66 -14.27 2.06
N ILE A 10 2.66 -13.59 1.48
CA ILE A 10 2.51 -12.94 0.17
C ILE A 10 2.15 -13.92 -0.96
N GLY A 11 2.68 -15.15 -0.91
CA GLY A 11 2.36 -16.19 -1.90
C GLY A 11 0.87 -16.55 -1.93
N GLU A 12 0.20 -16.58 -0.77
CA GLU A 12 -1.23 -16.84 -0.69
C GLU A 12 -2.05 -15.68 -1.25
N VAL A 13 -1.67 -14.44 -0.91
CA VAL A 13 -2.33 -13.22 -1.39
C VAL A 13 -2.23 -13.12 -2.93
N LEU A 14 -1.03 -13.35 -3.49
CA LEU A 14 -0.82 -13.31 -4.93
C LEU A 14 -1.54 -14.46 -5.66
N SER A 15 -1.59 -15.64 -5.06
CA SER A 15 -2.34 -16.77 -5.64
C SER A 15 -3.84 -16.51 -5.64
N GLU A 16 -4.38 -15.87 -4.62
CA GLU A 16 -5.77 -15.40 -4.60
C GLU A 16 -6.03 -14.32 -5.66
N ALA A 17 -5.18 -13.29 -5.73
CA ALA A 17 -5.29 -12.24 -6.73
C ALA A 17 -5.27 -12.79 -8.17
N LYS A 18 -4.36 -13.72 -8.46
CA LYS A 18 -4.29 -14.39 -9.76
C LYS A 18 -5.58 -15.15 -10.07
N ARG A 19 -6.10 -15.94 -9.13
CA ARG A 19 -7.37 -16.67 -9.33
C ARG A 19 -8.54 -15.74 -9.64
N LEU A 20 -8.61 -14.59 -8.96
CA LEU A 20 -9.65 -13.58 -9.24
C LEU A 20 -9.50 -13.00 -10.65
N ALA A 21 -8.27 -12.64 -11.04
CA ALA A 21 -7.98 -12.14 -12.39
C ALA A 21 -8.35 -13.17 -13.47
N ASP A 22 -7.95 -14.43 -13.29
CA ASP A 22 -8.26 -15.55 -14.19
C ASP A 22 -9.79 -15.80 -14.29
N ALA A 23 -10.54 -15.51 -13.23
CA ALA A 23 -12.01 -15.57 -13.20
C ALA A 23 -12.69 -14.36 -13.87
N GLY A 24 -11.92 -13.44 -14.46
CA GLY A 24 -12.44 -12.29 -15.21
C GLY A 24 -12.65 -11.01 -14.40
N VAL A 25 -12.24 -10.97 -13.12
CA VAL A 25 -12.26 -9.75 -12.31
C VAL A 25 -11.40 -8.66 -12.97
N LYS A 26 -11.90 -7.42 -12.96
CA LYS A 26 -11.25 -6.27 -13.60
C LYS A 26 -10.59 -5.30 -12.62
N GLU A 27 -10.91 -5.40 -11.34
CA GLU A 27 -10.34 -4.55 -10.29
C GLU A 27 -10.14 -5.33 -9.00
N LEU A 28 -8.95 -5.21 -8.42
CA LEU A 28 -8.60 -5.69 -7.09
C LEU A 28 -8.54 -4.51 -6.11
N LEU A 29 -9.28 -4.64 -5.01
CA LEU A 29 -9.21 -3.72 -3.88
C LEU A 29 -8.32 -4.32 -2.79
N VAL A 30 -7.15 -3.73 -2.57
CA VAL A 30 -6.23 -4.15 -1.49
C VAL A 30 -6.61 -3.42 -0.22
N ILE A 31 -7.13 -4.17 0.76
CA ILE A 31 -7.70 -3.64 1.99
C ILE A 31 -7.01 -4.25 3.20
N SER A 32 -6.63 -3.40 4.16
CA SER A 32 -6.20 -3.79 5.50
C SER A 32 -6.44 -2.63 6.49
N GLN A 33 -5.99 -2.74 7.74
CA GLN A 33 -6.03 -1.60 8.67
C GLN A 33 -4.98 -0.52 8.35
N ASP A 34 -3.82 -0.95 7.88
CA ASP A 34 -2.71 -0.11 7.43
C ASP A 34 -1.98 -0.90 6.34
N THR A 35 -2.34 -0.66 5.08
CA THR A 35 -1.80 -1.41 3.94
C THR A 35 -0.31 -1.14 3.77
N SER A 36 0.13 0.03 4.20
CA SER A 36 1.53 0.43 4.19
C SER A 36 2.37 -0.34 5.21
N ALA A 37 1.76 -0.92 6.24
CA ALA A 37 2.46 -1.74 7.23
C ALA A 37 2.56 -3.24 6.82
N TYR A 38 2.02 -3.63 5.66
CA TYR A 38 2.03 -5.03 5.24
C TYR A 38 3.44 -5.63 5.23
N GLY A 39 3.61 -6.73 5.97
CA GLY A 39 4.85 -7.49 6.08
C GLY A 39 5.81 -7.03 7.20
N VAL A 40 5.52 -5.94 7.91
CA VAL A 40 6.39 -5.43 9.00
C VAL A 40 6.45 -6.41 10.18
N ASP A 41 5.31 -6.98 10.57
CA ASP A 41 5.16 -7.96 11.65
C ASP A 41 5.96 -9.25 11.39
N VAL A 42 6.06 -9.67 10.13
CA VAL A 42 6.86 -10.82 9.71
C VAL A 42 8.28 -10.47 9.30
N LYS A 43 8.75 -9.25 9.60
CA LYS A 43 10.09 -8.73 9.24
C LYS A 43 10.40 -8.90 7.75
N HIS A 44 9.41 -8.69 6.91
CA HIS A 44 9.48 -8.86 5.47
C HIS A 44 9.98 -10.24 5.01
N ARG A 45 9.60 -11.30 5.73
CA ARG A 45 9.93 -12.68 5.36
C ARG A 45 9.64 -12.93 3.88
N THR A 46 10.59 -13.55 3.19
CA THR A 46 10.42 -13.98 1.80
C THR A 46 9.41 -15.12 1.73
N GLY A 47 8.38 -14.95 0.90
CA GLY A 47 7.49 -16.02 0.45
C GLY A 47 7.81 -16.40 -1.00
N PHE A 48 6.99 -17.27 -1.57
CA PHE A 48 7.14 -17.70 -2.97
C PHE A 48 5.82 -17.56 -3.71
N HIS A 49 5.90 -17.12 -4.97
CA HIS A 49 4.78 -17.11 -5.90
C HIS A 49 5.28 -17.58 -7.28
N ASN A 50 4.63 -18.58 -7.87
CA ASN A 50 5.04 -19.21 -9.14
C ASN A 50 6.52 -19.63 -9.17
N GLY A 51 7.04 -20.16 -8.06
CA GLY A 51 8.43 -20.59 -7.94
C GLY A 51 9.46 -19.46 -7.75
N MET A 52 9.02 -18.20 -7.79
CA MET A 52 9.88 -17.03 -7.59
C MET A 52 9.83 -16.53 -6.13
N PRO A 53 10.98 -16.16 -5.54
CA PRO A 53 11.00 -15.56 -4.21
C PRO A 53 10.44 -14.13 -4.27
N VAL A 54 9.51 -13.81 -3.37
CA VAL A 54 8.91 -12.47 -3.24
C VAL A 54 8.96 -12.04 -1.77
N LYS A 55 9.50 -10.85 -1.51
CA LYS A 55 9.57 -10.27 -0.17
C LYS A 55 8.16 -9.90 0.31
N THR A 56 7.75 -10.30 1.51
CA THR A 56 6.46 -9.87 2.06
C THR A 56 6.51 -8.39 2.43
N SER A 57 6.09 -7.52 1.51
CA SER A 57 6.03 -6.08 1.69
C SER A 57 4.95 -5.48 0.79
N MET A 58 4.44 -4.30 1.14
CA MET A 58 3.49 -3.57 0.28
C MET A 58 4.06 -3.31 -1.12
N VAL A 59 5.34 -2.92 -1.22
CA VAL A 59 6.00 -2.59 -2.50
C VAL A 59 6.04 -3.82 -3.41
N SER A 60 6.60 -4.93 -2.91
CA SER A 60 6.66 -6.18 -3.70
C SER A 60 5.28 -6.74 -4.04
N LEU A 61 4.29 -6.56 -3.15
CA LEU A 61 2.91 -6.90 -3.46
C LEU A 61 2.40 -6.07 -4.67
N CYS A 62 2.64 -4.76 -4.68
CA CYS A 62 2.23 -3.90 -5.79
C CYS A 62 2.95 -4.27 -7.11
N GLU A 63 4.26 -4.54 -7.06
CA GLU A 63 5.04 -4.95 -8.23
C GLU A 63 4.51 -6.24 -8.87
N GLU A 64 4.12 -7.23 -8.06
CA GLU A 64 3.55 -8.48 -8.56
C GLU A 64 2.10 -8.31 -9.03
N LEU A 65 1.26 -7.56 -8.31
CA LEU A 65 -0.12 -7.30 -8.72
C LEU A 65 -0.19 -6.50 -10.04
N ALA A 66 0.75 -5.58 -10.27
CA ALA A 66 0.89 -4.83 -11.51
C ALA A 66 1.03 -5.71 -12.76
N LYS A 67 1.54 -6.95 -12.61
CA LYS A 67 1.72 -7.90 -13.72
C LYS A 67 0.42 -8.56 -14.17
N LEU A 68 -0.66 -8.44 -13.40
CA LEU A 68 -1.94 -9.07 -13.71
C LEU A 68 -2.73 -8.36 -14.83
N GLY A 69 -2.35 -7.13 -15.19
CA GLY A 69 -3.02 -6.39 -16.27
C GLY A 69 -4.45 -5.97 -15.96
N ILE A 70 -4.81 -5.90 -14.67
CA ILE A 70 -6.12 -5.44 -14.17
C ILE A 70 -5.90 -4.29 -13.18
N TRP A 71 -6.95 -3.54 -12.87
CA TRP A 71 -6.82 -2.43 -11.92
C TRP A 71 -6.51 -2.92 -10.51
N VAL A 72 -5.64 -2.18 -9.84
CA VAL A 72 -5.28 -2.43 -8.44
C VAL A 72 -5.43 -1.12 -7.68
N ARG A 73 -6.32 -1.11 -6.69
CA ARG A 73 -6.58 0.05 -5.83
C ARG A 73 -6.15 -0.24 -4.40
N LEU A 74 -5.29 0.60 -3.85
CA LEU A 74 -4.85 0.49 -2.47
C LEU A 74 -5.79 1.32 -1.57
N HIS A 75 -6.29 0.71 -0.50
CA HIS A 75 -7.04 1.40 0.56
C HIS A 75 -6.25 1.46 1.87
N TYR A 76 -6.51 2.51 2.65
CA TYR A 76 -5.89 2.72 3.97
C TYR A 76 -4.35 2.76 3.91
N VAL A 77 -3.82 3.59 3.00
CA VAL A 77 -2.37 3.76 2.79
C VAL A 77 -1.90 4.92 3.67
N TYR A 78 -0.99 4.63 4.59
CA TYR A 78 -0.37 5.63 5.47
C TYR A 78 0.92 6.16 4.85
N PRO A 79 1.22 7.47 4.98
CA PRO A 79 2.31 8.13 4.25
C PRO A 79 3.69 7.89 4.88
N TYR A 80 4.09 6.62 4.98
CA TYR A 80 5.44 6.22 5.35
C TYR A 80 6.42 6.44 4.19
N PRO A 81 7.74 6.60 4.46
CA PRO A 81 8.74 6.81 3.42
C PRO A 81 8.69 5.83 2.26
N HIS A 82 8.52 4.54 2.52
CA HIS A 82 8.51 3.49 1.48
C HIS A 82 7.26 3.49 0.59
N VAL A 83 6.23 4.29 0.89
CA VAL A 83 5.11 4.47 -0.04
C VAL A 83 5.57 5.20 -1.29
N ASP A 84 6.62 6.01 -1.18
CA ASP A 84 7.21 6.73 -2.31
C ASP A 84 7.70 5.75 -3.40
N ASP A 85 8.06 4.52 -3.03
CA ASP A 85 8.52 3.47 -3.95
C ASP A 85 7.39 2.90 -4.84
N VAL A 86 6.12 3.11 -4.48
CA VAL A 86 4.96 2.68 -5.28
C VAL A 86 4.52 3.75 -6.29
N ILE A 87 4.94 5.00 -6.09
CA ILE A 87 4.56 6.13 -6.95
C ILE A 87 4.93 5.91 -8.43
N PRO A 88 6.12 5.38 -8.78
CA PRO A 88 6.43 5.08 -10.19
C PRO A 88 5.44 4.11 -10.84
N LEU A 89 4.98 3.10 -10.10
CA LEU A 89 3.95 2.17 -10.60
C LEU A 89 2.61 2.86 -10.84
N MET A 90 2.30 3.90 -10.05
CA MET A 90 1.10 4.72 -10.26
C MET A 90 1.23 5.60 -11.50
N ALA A 91 2.39 6.24 -11.68
CA ALA A 91 2.67 7.06 -12.86
C ALA A 91 2.62 6.25 -14.16
N GLU A 92 3.10 5.00 -14.12
CA GLU A 92 3.03 4.06 -15.26
C GLU A 92 1.62 3.45 -15.47
N GLY A 93 0.63 3.80 -14.65
CA GLY A 93 -0.73 3.27 -14.74
C GLY A 93 -0.87 1.79 -14.35
N LYS A 94 0.17 1.20 -13.74
CA LYS A 94 0.19 -0.20 -13.27
C LYS A 94 -0.56 -0.40 -11.95
N ILE A 95 -0.55 0.62 -11.11
CA ILE A 95 -1.38 0.74 -9.91
C ILE A 95 -2.22 2.00 -10.07
N LEU A 96 -3.46 2.02 -9.59
CA LEU A 96 -4.26 3.23 -9.69
C LEU A 96 -3.64 4.34 -8.84
N PRO A 97 -3.54 5.59 -9.34
CA PRO A 97 -3.03 6.75 -8.59
C PRO A 97 -4.06 7.23 -7.56
N TYR A 98 -4.45 6.34 -6.64
CA TYR A 98 -5.44 6.54 -5.60
C TYR A 98 -4.80 6.23 -4.24
N LEU A 99 -4.69 7.26 -3.40
CA LEU A 99 -4.16 7.16 -2.05
C LEU A 99 -5.22 7.61 -1.05
N ASP A 100 -5.82 6.64 -0.37
CA ASP A 100 -6.76 6.86 0.73
C ASP A 100 -5.98 7.11 2.04
N ILE A 101 -5.69 8.40 2.31
CA ILE A 101 -4.87 8.85 3.43
C ILE A 101 -5.75 9.47 4.53
N PRO A 102 -5.93 8.80 5.68
CA PRO A 102 -6.73 9.34 6.77
C PRO A 102 -5.93 10.35 7.60
N LEU A 103 -6.01 11.64 7.24
CA LEU A 103 -5.29 12.75 7.87
C LEU A 103 -5.67 13.03 9.34
N GLN A 104 -6.81 12.52 9.80
CA GLN A 104 -7.40 12.73 11.14
C GLN A 104 -7.80 14.18 11.46
N HIS A 105 -6.85 15.13 11.47
CA HIS A 105 -7.11 16.57 11.74
C HIS A 105 -6.00 17.46 11.17
N ALA A 106 -6.31 18.71 10.81
CA ALA A 106 -5.32 19.69 10.34
C ALA A 106 -4.63 20.52 11.45
N SER A 107 -5.01 20.36 12.73
CA SER A 107 -4.48 21.18 13.82
C SER A 107 -3.31 20.47 14.49
N PRO A 108 -2.10 21.06 14.52
CA PRO A 108 -0.95 20.46 15.19
C PRO A 108 -1.22 20.15 16.67
N ARG A 109 -1.99 21.02 17.34
CA ARG A 109 -2.42 20.82 18.73
C ARG A 109 -3.28 19.57 18.89
N ILE A 110 -4.30 19.41 18.05
CA ILE A 110 -5.21 18.26 18.10
C ILE A 110 -4.46 16.98 17.72
N LEU A 111 -3.63 17.00 16.67
CA LEU A 111 -2.79 15.86 16.29
C LEU A 111 -1.86 15.43 17.43
N LYS A 112 -1.25 16.38 18.15
CA LYS A 112 -0.44 16.08 19.33
C LYS A 112 -1.27 15.40 20.43
N MET A 113 -2.49 15.87 20.68
CA MET A 113 -3.42 15.24 21.63
C MET A 113 -3.84 13.82 21.18
N MET A 114 -3.94 13.58 19.88
CA MET A 114 -4.18 12.25 19.28
C MET A 114 -2.92 11.36 19.27
N LYS A 115 -1.82 11.77 19.93
CA LYS A 115 -0.52 11.10 19.91
C LYS A 115 0.07 10.92 18.50
N ARG A 116 -0.19 11.87 17.60
CA ARG A 116 0.35 11.96 16.24
C ARG A 116 1.17 13.25 16.01
N PRO A 117 2.21 13.53 16.82
CA PRO A 117 2.98 14.77 16.68
C PRO A 117 3.73 14.85 15.34
N GLY A 118 3.69 16.02 14.69
CA GLY A 118 4.46 16.32 13.48
C GLY A 118 3.95 15.65 12.20
N SER A 119 2.69 15.19 12.15
CA SER A 119 2.14 14.57 10.95
C SER A 119 1.61 15.58 9.94
N ALA A 120 1.09 16.76 10.32
CA ALA A 120 0.45 17.68 9.37
C ALA A 120 1.39 18.20 8.27
N ASP A 121 2.49 18.86 8.64
CA ASP A 121 3.40 19.50 7.66
C ASP A 121 4.17 18.47 6.82
N ARG A 122 4.58 17.36 7.43
CA ARG A 122 5.23 16.25 6.73
C ARG A 122 4.28 15.54 5.76
N GLN A 123 3.00 15.38 6.13
CA GLN A 123 2.00 14.79 5.23
C GLN A 123 1.70 15.71 4.05
N LEU A 124 1.55 17.02 4.27
CA LEU A 124 1.31 17.96 3.17
C LEU A 124 2.50 17.98 2.18
N ALA A 125 3.73 17.97 2.69
CA ALA A 125 4.92 17.87 1.86
C ALA A 125 4.94 16.57 1.03
N ARG A 126 4.61 15.43 1.65
CA ARG A 126 4.52 14.13 0.97
C ARG A 126 3.41 14.09 -0.08
N ILE A 127 2.22 14.60 0.22
CA ILE A 127 1.12 14.67 -0.76
C ILE A 127 1.53 15.54 -1.95
N LYS A 128 2.13 16.71 -1.70
CA LYS A 128 2.61 17.59 -2.78
C LYS A 128 3.68 16.92 -3.64
N HIS A 129 4.56 16.12 -3.04
CA HIS A 129 5.57 15.36 -3.77
C HIS A 129 4.93 14.25 -4.59
N GLY A 130 4.12 13.38 -3.97
CA GLY A 130 3.58 12.21 -4.65
C GLY A 130 2.54 12.52 -5.72
N VAL A 131 1.69 13.54 -5.53
CA VAL A 131 0.72 13.96 -6.55
C VAL A 131 1.44 14.50 -7.79
N LYS A 132 2.54 15.25 -7.62
CA LYS A 132 3.33 15.72 -8.77
C LYS A 132 3.94 14.56 -9.52
N SER A 133 4.57 13.62 -8.82
CA SER A 133 5.28 12.50 -9.43
C SER A 133 4.35 11.43 -10.05
N ALA A 134 3.11 11.28 -9.56
CA ALA A 134 2.17 10.28 -10.08
C ALA A 134 1.36 10.75 -11.31
N LEU A 135 1.32 12.06 -11.59
CA LEU A 135 0.50 12.68 -12.65
C LEU A 135 1.31 13.30 -13.78
N SER A 136 2.65 13.29 -13.67
CA SER A 136 3.60 13.79 -14.67
C SER A 136 4.18 12.66 -15.48
#